data_AF-A0A956KRU6-F1
#
_entry.id   AF-A0A956KRU6-F1
#
_cell.length_a   1.000
_cell.length_b   1.000
_cell.length_c   1.000
_cell.angle_alpha   90.00
_cell.angle_beta   90.00
_cell.angle_gamma   90.00
#
_symmetry.space_group_name_H-M   'P 1'
#
loop_
_entity.id
_entity.type
_entity.pdbx_description
1 polymer ?
#
loop_
_entity_poly.entity_id
_entity_poly.type
_entity_poly.pdbx_seq_one_letter_code
_entity_poly.pdbx_strand_id
1 'polypeptide(L)'
;MADETPEQSYFREWLSAARNSGCGFAALVAGAASSHQFFDVLEFTSEVAANVASFLDDAGTRSRVAIIFAPTVRNDDQIMALIQAVSAHERWTVRLRDDLARSPDEVGVQMTWTTKAGDSTDAMGFAPTGHMPLSRRAPFTALVVWTGGHENQHRKKPVHGVVGVGDSPPVKPEVYETTMAMTMNRSKYIRSVDGATKDQLRQLAFRVHASHRDRVSTQ
;
A
#
# COMPACT_ATOMS: atom_id res chain seq x y z
N MET A 1 11.85 1.47 21.63
CA MET A 1 11.60 1.06 20.24
C MET A 1 12.39 -0.21 20.03
N ALA A 2 11.78 -1.26 19.50
CA ALA A 2 12.55 -2.45 19.11
C ALA A 2 13.56 -2.04 18.03
N ASP A 3 14.72 -2.68 18.01
CA ASP A 3 15.73 -2.43 16.99
C ASP A 3 15.18 -2.83 15.61
N GLU A 4 15.42 -1.98 14.61
CA GLU A 4 15.02 -2.24 13.22
C GLU A 4 15.77 -3.46 12.69
N THR A 5 15.05 -4.38 12.02
CA THR A 5 15.68 -5.56 11.44
C THR A 5 16.45 -5.20 10.16
N PRO A 6 17.48 -5.98 9.77
CA PRO A 6 18.20 -5.76 8.52
C PRO A 6 17.28 -5.69 7.28
N GLU A 7 16.22 -6.51 7.25
CA GLU A 7 15.23 -6.54 6.18
C GLU A 7 14.40 -5.26 6.13
N GLN A 8 14.02 -4.72 7.29
CA GLN A 8 13.31 -3.44 7.38
C GLN A 8 14.20 -2.29 6.89
N SER A 9 15.47 -2.26 7.32
CA SER A 9 16.46 -1.30 6.85
C SER A 9 16.66 -1.39 5.33
N TYR A 10 16.80 -2.60 4.78
CA TYR A 10 16.94 -2.81 3.34
C TYR A 10 15.68 -2.41 2.57
N PHE A 11 14.50 -2.73 3.08
CA PHE A 11 13.23 -2.34 2.46
C PHE A 11 13.06 -0.82 2.44
N ARG A 12 13.44 -0.15 3.54
CA ARG A 12 13.46 1.32 3.65
C ARG A 12 14.44 1.92 2.65
N GLU A 13 15.65 1.39 2.57
CA GLU A 13 16.66 1.84 1.59
C GLU A 13 16.13 1.65 0.16
N TRP A 14 15.58 0.47 -0.15
CA TRP A 14 14.99 0.15 -1.45
C TRP A 14 13.85 1.11 -1.82
N LEU A 15 12.96 1.39 -0.86
CA LEU A 15 11.90 2.38 -1.02
C LEU A 15 12.51 3.75 -1.39
N SER A 16 13.55 4.18 -0.66
CA SER A 16 14.17 5.51 -0.76
C SER A 16 15.04 5.70 -2.00
N ALA A 17 15.55 4.60 -2.54
CA ALA A 17 16.25 4.57 -3.80
C ALA A 17 15.26 4.82 -4.94
N ALA A 18 15.01 6.08 -5.28
CA ALA A 18 14.13 6.56 -6.36
C ALA A 18 14.42 5.97 -7.77
N ARG A 19 15.50 5.17 -7.90
CA ARG A 19 15.89 4.43 -9.10
C ARG A 19 15.30 3.01 -9.17
N ASN A 20 14.93 2.40 -8.05
CA ASN A 20 14.54 0.99 -7.98
C ASN A 20 13.03 0.77 -7.91
N SER A 21 12.26 1.76 -7.47
CA SER A 21 10.81 1.72 -7.52
C SER A 21 10.31 2.35 -8.82
N GLY A 22 9.70 1.55 -9.70
CA GLY A 22 8.94 2.08 -10.84
C GLY A 22 7.72 2.92 -10.39
N CYS A 23 7.51 3.11 -9.09
CA CYS A 23 6.43 3.87 -8.47
C CYS A 23 6.96 5.17 -7.87
N GLY A 24 6.60 6.33 -8.42
CA GLY A 24 6.87 7.58 -7.72
C GLY A 24 6.08 7.72 -6.41
N PHE A 25 5.02 6.92 -6.16
CA PHE A 25 4.40 6.83 -4.83
C PHE A 25 5.27 6.09 -3.81
N ALA A 26 5.93 5.00 -4.20
CA ALA A 26 6.92 4.36 -3.34
C ALA A 26 8.07 5.33 -3.06
N ALA A 27 8.52 6.08 -4.06
CA ALA A 27 9.48 7.16 -3.88
C ALA A 27 8.95 8.32 -3.01
N LEU A 28 7.64 8.57 -2.97
CA LEU A 28 7.00 9.59 -2.11
C LEU A 28 6.94 9.12 -0.65
N VAL A 29 6.47 7.89 -0.42
CA VAL A 29 6.54 7.19 0.88
C VAL A 29 7.98 7.16 1.37
N ALA A 30 8.94 6.96 0.46
CA ALA A 30 10.32 6.84 0.82
C ALA A 30 11.10 8.15 0.97
N GLY A 31 10.72 9.17 0.21
CA GLY A 31 11.16 10.55 0.41
C GLY A 31 10.73 11.02 1.80
N ALA A 32 9.50 10.70 2.21
CA ALA A 32 9.04 10.85 3.59
C ALA A 32 9.78 9.92 4.57
N ALA A 33 10.16 8.71 4.16
CA ALA A 33 10.85 7.72 4.99
C ALA A 33 12.30 8.08 5.40
N SER A 34 12.94 9.00 4.68
CA SER A 34 14.34 9.38 4.92
C SER A 34 14.63 9.95 6.32
N SER A 35 13.61 10.27 7.13
CA SER A 35 13.79 10.88 8.45
C SER A 35 13.36 10.04 9.67
N HIS A 36 12.97 8.76 9.53
CA HIS A 36 12.39 7.94 10.62
C HIS A 36 11.12 8.49 11.30
N GLN A 37 10.70 9.72 11.00
CA GLN A 37 9.66 10.43 11.74
C GLN A 37 8.25 10.17 11.20
N PHE A 38 8.14 9.60 9.99
CA PHE A 38 6.88 9.58 9.24
C PHE A 38 6.24 8.20 9.08
N PHE A 39 6.87 7.14 9.58
CA PHE A 39 6.26 5.81 9.52
C PHE A 39 6.60 4.94 10.70
N ASP A 40 5.67 4.04 11.00
CA ASP A 40 5.86 2.95 11.94
C ASP A 40 5.84 1.63 11.14
N VAL A 41 6.62 0.64 11.57
CA VAL A 41 6.70 -0.68 10.93
C VAL A 41 6.29 -1.75 11.93
N LEU A 42 5.38 -2.63 11.51
CA LEU A 42 5.00 -3.84 12.24
C LEU A 42 5.42 -5.05 11.43
N GLU A 43 6.30 -5.87 11.97
CA GLU A 43 6.59 -7.17 11.36
C GLU A 43 5.40 -8.12 11.58
N PHE A 44 4.83 -8.60 10.49
CA PHE A 44 3.65 -9.45 10.51
C PHE A 44 4.05 -10.91 10.71
N THR A 45 3.50 -11.50 11.77
CA THR A 45 3.50 -12.93 12.02
C THR A 45 2.07 -13.40 12.26
N SER A 46 1.83 -14.71 12.21
CA SER A 46 0.49 -15.28 12.48
C SER A 46 -0.05 -14.94 13.88
N GLU A 47 0.84 -14.68 14.84
CA GLU A 47 0.50 -14.32 16.22
C GLU A 47 0.15 -12.83 16.39
N VAL A 48 0.55 -11.99 15.43
CA VAL A 48 0.46 -10.53 15.51
C VAL A 48 -0.77 -9.97 14.79
N ALA A 49 -1.56 -10.82 14.10
CA ALA A 49 -2.74 -10.40 13.35
C ALA A 49 -3.74 -9.57 14.18
N ALA A 50 -3.97 -9.94 15.45
CA ALA A 50 -4.84 -9.21 16.36
C ALA A 50 -4.33 -7.79 16.71
N ASN A 51 -3.02 -7.56 16.64
CA ASN A 51 -2.38 -6.29 17.01
C ASN A 51 -2.33 -5.29 15.86
N VAL A 52 -2.61 -5.71 14.61
CA VAL A 52 -2.55 -4.84 13.42
C VAL A 52 -3.42 -3.61 13.61
N ALA A 53 -4.65 -3.76 14.10
CA ALA A 53 -5.56 -2.64 14.28
C ALA A 53 -5.09 -1.61 15.31
N SER A 54 -4.54 -2.07 16.45
CA SER A 54 -3.97 -1.17 17.46
C SER A 54 -2.75 -0.44 16.91
N PHE A 55 -1.90 -1.14 16.16
CA PHE A 55 -0.74 -0.54 15.50
C PHE A 55 -1.15 0.56 14.50
N LEU A 56 -2.18 0.32 13.69
CA LEU A 56 -2.70 1.30 12.74
C LEU A 56 -3.29 2.53 13.46
N ASP A 57 -4.00 2.31 14.57
CA ASP A 57 -4.53 3.40 15.39
C ASP A 57 -3.41 4.24 15.98
N ASP A 58 -2.39 3.61 16.56
CA ASP A 58 -1.24 4.30 17.14
C ASP A 58 -0.49 5.11 16.09
N ALA A 59 -0.27 4.54 14.90
CA ALA A 59 0.30 5.28 13.77
C ALA A 59 -0.57 6.48 13.38
N GLY A 60 -1.89 6.32 13.39
CA GLY A 60 -2.85 7.37 13.08
C GLY A 60 -2.83 8.52 14.09
N THR A 61 -2.73 8.22 15.39
CA THR A 61 -2.58 9.25 16.45
C THR A 61 -1.30 10.07 16.32
N ARG A 62 -0.26 9.48 15.71
CA ARG A 62 1.02 10.13 15.43
C ARG A 62 1.08 10.75 14.04
N SER A 63 -0.01 10.66 13.26
CA SER A 63 -0.10 11.07 11.86
C SER A 63 1.02 10.48 10.99
N ARG A 64 1.27 9.17 11.14
CA ARG A 64 2.32 8.42 10.44
C ARG A 64 1.75 7.44 9.42
N VAL A 65 2.52 7.17 8.36
CA VAL A 65 2.27 6.01 7.49
C VAL A 65 2.50 4.75 8.32
N ALA A 66 1.58 3.79 8.27
CA ALA A 66 1.79 2.48 8.86
C ALA A 66 2.25 1.49 7.79
N ILE A 67 3.30 0.73 8.08
CA ILE A 67 3.80 -0.35 7.22
C ILE A 67 3.66 -1.66 7.96
N ILE A 68 2.82 -2.56 7.44
CA ILE A 68 2.74 -3.95 7.87
C ILE A 68 3.72 -4.72 6.98
N PHE A 69 4.86 -5.12 7.54
CA PHE A 69 5.97 -5.73 6.83
C PHE A 69 5.95 -7.25 7.01
N ALA A 70 5.88 -8.00 5.92
CA ALA A 70 5.75 -9.46 5.94
C ALA A 70 6.87 -10.10 5.10
N PRO A 71 8.12 -10.12 5.58
CA PRO A 71 9.27 -10.54 4.77
C PRO A 71 9.22 -12.01 4.38
N THR A 72 8.47 -12.85 5.10
CA THR A 72 8.31 -14.29 4.80
C THR A 72 7.24 -14.59 3.75
N VAL A 73 6.42 -13.60 3.39
CA VAL A 73 5.37 -13.74 2.37
C VAL A 73 5.99 -13.54 0.98
N ARG A 74 5.98 -14.59 0.15
CA ARG A 74 6.71 -14.65 -1.13
C ARG A 74 5.85 -15.04 -2.33
N ASN A 75 4.66 -15.59 -2.13
CA ASN A 75 3.78 -16.07 -3.20
C ASN A 75 2.32 -15.68 -2.95
N ASP A 76 1.47 -15.92 -3.95
CA ASP A 76 0.06 -15.54 -3.92
C ASP A 76 -0.71 -16.22 -2.79
N ASP A 77 -0.46 -17.50 -2.50
CA ASP A 77 -1.10 -18.21 -1.39
C ASP A 77 -0.84 -17.56 -0.03
N GLN A 78 0.41 -17.14 0.19
CA GLN A 78 0.84 -16.45 1.41
C GLN A 78 0.32 -15.01 1.46
N ILE A 79 0.25 -14.32 0.31
CA ILE A 79 -0.39 -13.00 0.22
C ILE A 79 -1.88 -13.12 0.60
N MET A 80 -2.56 -14.14 0.11
CA MET A 80 -3.96 -14.39 0.48
C MET A 80 -4.12 -14.69 1.98
N ALA A 81 -3.22 -15.48 2.56
CA ALA A 81 -3.24 -15.72 4.01
C ALA A 81 -3.00 -14.42 4.82
N LEU A 82 -2.09 -13.55 4.36
CA LEU A 82 -1.87 -12.23 4.94
C LEU A 82 -3.14 -11.36 4.84
N ILE A 83 -3.76 -11.29 3.66
CA ILE A 83 -5.00 -10.53 3.44
C ILE A 83 -6.08 -11.02 4.39
N GLN A 84 -6.33 -12.34 4.45
CA GLN A 84 -7.34 -12.95 5.32
C GLN A 84 -7.09 -12.65 6.80
N ALA A 85 -5.84 -12.73 7.24
CA ALA A 85 -5.50 -12.48 8.64
C ALA A 85 -5.64 -11.00 9.02
N VAL A 86 -5.22 -10.09 8.12
CA VAL A 86 -5.39 -8.64 8.32
C VAL A 86 -6.87 -8.25 8.27
N SER A 87 -7.63 -8.81 7.33
CA SER A 87 -9.05 -8.52 7.13
C SER A 87 -9.98 -9.22 8.12
N ALA A 88 -9.45 -9.98 9.08
CA ALA A 88 -10.25 -10.56 10.15
C ALA A 88 -10.85 -9.48 11.08
N HIS A 89 -10.26 -8.27 11.10
CA HIS A 89 -10.81 -7.14 11.84
C HIS A 89 -11.84 -6.38 10.99
N GLU A 90 -12.99 -6.06 11.59
CA GLU A 90 -14.16 -5.40 10.96
C GLU A 90 -13.89 -4.02 10.30
N ARG A 91 -12.73 -3.41 10.55
CA ARG A 91 -12.35 -2.10 10.00
C ARG A 91 -11.58 -2.23 8.69
N TRP A 92 -11.31 -3.44 8.26
CA TRP A 92 -10.78 -3.75 6.95
C TRP A 92 -11.91 -4.18 6.03
N THR A 93 -12.02 -3.53 4.88
CA THR A 93 -12.85 -3.99 3.76
C THR A 93 -11.95 -4.51 2.65
N VAL A 94 -12.29 -5.66 2.08
CA VAL A 94 -11.56 -6.25 0.96
C VAL A 94 -12.50 -6.42 -0.23
N ARG A 95 -12.07 -5.96 -1.41
CA ARG A 95 -12.84 -6.07 -2.65
C ARG A 95 -11.97 -6.64 -3.76
N LEU A 96 -12.54 -7.58 -4.52
CA LEU A 96 -11.95 -8.04 -5.76
C LEU A 96 -12.22 -7.02 -6.88
N ARG A 97 -11.23 -6.85 -7.75
CA ARG A 97 -11.20 -5.83 -8.80
C ARG A 97 -10.74 -6.44 -10.12
N ASP A 98 -11.71 -6.93 -10.89
CA ASP A 98 -11.48 -7.49 -12.23
C ASP A 98 -11.00 -6.45 -13.22
N ASP A 99 -11.43 -5.19 -13.04
CA ASP A 99 -10.99 -4.03 -13.80
C ASP A 99 -9.50 -3.69 -13.57
N LEU A 100 -8.82 -4.37 -12.64
CA LEU A 100 -7.40 -4.21 -12.36
C LEU A 100 -6.55 -5.44 -12.73
N ALA A 101 -7.16 -6.48 -13.33
CA ALA A 101 -6.45 -7.65 -13.85
C ALA A 101 -5.70 -7.31 -15.15
N ARG A 102 -4.54 -7.95 -15.42
CA ARG A 102 -3.85 -7.80 -16.73
C ARG A 102 -4.13 -8.96 -17.68
N SER A 103 -4.55 -10.10 -17.15
CA SER A 103 -4.96 -11.28 -17.90
C SER A 103 -6.17 -11.93 -17.23
N PRO A 104 -6.87 -12.84 -17.92
CA PRO A 104 -7.98 -13.60 -17.33
C PRO A 104 -7.60 -14.40 -16.08
N ASP A 105 -6.31 -14.76 -15.96
CA ASP A 105 -5.78 -15.57 -14.86
C ASP A 105 -5.37 -14.72 -13.64
N GLU A 106 -5.65 -13.42 -13.63
CA GLU A 106 -5.33 -12.52 -12.54
C GLU A 106 -6.58 -11.86 -11.97
N VAL A 107 -6.48 -11.41 -10.72
CA VAL A 107 -7.48 -10.54 -10.08
C VAL A 107 -6.79 -9.49 -9.22
N GLY A 108 -7.27 -8.25 -9.28
CA GLY A 108 -6.85 -7.21 -8.36
C GLY A 108 -7.55 -7.36 -7.01
N VAL A 109 -6.84 -7.07 -5.93
CA VAL A 109 -7.38 -6.98 -4.58
C VAL A 109 -7.25 -5.55 -4.11
N GLN A 110 -8.36 -4.91 -3.79
CA GLN A 110 -8.41 -3.64 -3.07
C GLN A 110 -8.61 -3.93 -1.58
N MET A 111 -7.85 -3.23 -0.74
CA MET A 111 -8.02 -3.24 0.70
C MET A 111 -8.21 -1.82 1.20
N THR A 112 -9.22 -1.60 2.03
CA THR A 112 -9.53 -0.30 2.62
C THR A 112 -9.55 -0.45 4.14
N TRP A 113 -8.87 0.46 4.83
CA TRP A 113 -8.89 0.57 6.28
C TRP A 113 -9.81 1.72 6.70
N THR A 114 -10.63 1.50 7.72
CA THR A 114 -11.45 2.54 8.36
C THR A 114 -10.87 2.91 9.72
N THR A 115 -10.56 4.18 9.93
CA THR A 115 -10.02 4.68 11.20
C THR A 115 -11.11 4.68 12.29
N LYS A 116 -10.72 4.83 13.56
CA LYS A 116 -11.70 5.00 14.67
C LYS A 116 -12.59 6.23 14.48
N ALA A 117 -12.15 7.23 13.73
CA ALA A 117 -12.92 8.43 13.42
C ALA A 117 -13.92 8.21 12.27
N GLY A 118 -13.88 7.05 11.58
CA GLY A 118 -14.74 6.72 10.45
C GLY A 118 -14.16 7.06 9.08
N ASP A 119 -12.96 7.62 9.01
CA ASP A 119 -12.29 7.92 7.74
C ASP A 119 -11.80 6.66 7.07
N SER A 120 -11.92 6.58 5.74
CA SER A 120 -11.48 5.42 4.97
C SER A 120 -10.21 5.70 4.17
N THR A 121 -9.33 4.71 4.11
CA THR A 121 -7.99 4.85 3.52
C THR A 121 -7.68 3.61 2.68
N ASP A 122 -7.29 3.78 1.42
CA ASP A 122 -6.85 2.66 0.59
C ASP A 122 -5.44 2.21 1.00
N ALA A 123 -5.27 0.91 1.20
CA ALA A 123 -3.97 0.31 1.43
C ALA A 123 -3.24 0.05 0.10
N MET A 124 -1.92 0.19 0.13
CA MET A 124 -1.03 -0.12 -1.00
C MET A 124 -0.17 -1.33 -0.66
N GLY A 125 -0.18 -2.34 -1.51
CA GLY A 125 0.67 -3.52 -1.36
C GLY A 125 1.94 -3.46 -2.20
N PHE A 126 2.99 -4.06 -1.67
CA PHE A 126 4.26 -4.38 -2.31
C PHE A 126 4.49 -5.87 -2.18
N ALA A 127 5.01 -6.53 -3.21
CA ALA A 127 5.36 -7.95 -3.13
C ALA A 127 6.43 -8.34 -4.17
N PRO A 128 7.20 -9.42 -3.94
CA PRO A 128 8.18 -9.95 -4.88
C PRO A 128 7.54 -10.81 -5.99
N THR A 129 6.25 -10.64 -6.29
CA THR A 129 5.54 -11.52 -7.25
C THR A 129 5.51 -10.94 -8.66
N GLY A 130 5.44 -11.82 -9.66
CA GLY A 130 5.32 -11.45 -11.07
C GLY A 130 4.00 -10.75 -11.42
N HIS A 131 2.93 -11.05 -10.68
CA HIS A 131 1.60 -10.45 -10.88
C HIS A 131 1.55 -8.97 -10.48
N MET A 132 2.42 -8.55 -9.55
CA MET A 132 2.51 -7.14 -9.16
C MET A 132 3.02 -6.26 -10.31
N PRO A 133 2.46 -5.05 -10.49
CA PRO A 133 3.03 -4.04 -11.38
C PRO A 133 4.51 -3.80 -11.07
N LEU A 134 5.34 -3.55 -12.08
CA LEU A 134 6.79 -3.29 -11.91
C LEU A 134 7.07 -2.20 -10.87
N SER A 135 6.18 -1.21 -10.76
CA SER A 135 6.24 -0.14 -9.78
C SER A 135 6.16 -0.64 -8.33
N ARG A 136 5.48 -1.75 -8.08
CA ARG A 136 5.21 -2.32 -6.76
C ARG A 136 5.85 -3.69 -6.55
N ARG A 137 6.68 -4.13 -7.49
CA ARG A 137 7.57 -5.28 -7.28
C ARG A 137 8.68 -4.86 -6.35
N ALA A 138 8.75 -5.52 -5.21
CA ALA A 138 9.64 -5.16 -4.11
C ALA A 138 10.41 -6.41 -3.63
N PRO A 139 11.54 -6.24 -2.94
CA PRO A 139 12.29 -7.36 -2.36
C PRO A 139 11.50 -8.12 -1.28
N PHE A 140 10.51 -7.48 -0.67
CA PHE A 140 9.69 -8.03 0.41
C PHE A 140 8.23 -7.68 0.22
N THR A 141 7.35 -8.44 0.89
CA THR A 141 5.92 -8.13 0.92
C THR A 141 5.63 -7.13 2.03
N ALA A 142 4.84 -6.11 1.71
CA ALA A 142 4.39 -5.12 2.67
C ALA A 142 3.02 -4.56 2.30
N LEU A 143 2.24 -4.20 3.31
CA LEU A 143 1.04 -3.37 3.19
C LEU A 143 1.33 -2.00 3.78
N VAL A 144 1.00 -0.95 3.06
CA VAL A 144 1.21 0.44 3.47
C VAL A 144 -0.15 1.11 3.58
N VAL A 145 -0.39 1.77 4.71
CA VAL A 145 -1.68 2.40 5.04
C VAL A 145 -1.43 3.81 5.54
N TRP A 146 -2.26 4.75 5.11
CA TRP A 146 -2.24 6.11 5.63
C TRP A 146 -3.35 6.27 6.67
N THR A 147 -3.02 6.17 7.95
CA THR A 147 -4.01 5.99 9.03
C THR A 147 -4.66 7.29 9.54
N GLY A 148 -4.53 8.40 8.78
CA GLY A 148 -5.25 9.66 9.00
C GLY A 148 -4.38 10.82 9.50
N GLY A 149 -5.04 11.89 9.96
CA GLY A 149 -4.42 13.05 10.62
C GLY A 149 -3.92 14.18 9.71
N HIS A 150 -3.93 13.98 8.39
CA HIS A 150 -3.20 14.83 7.45
C HIS A 150 -3.66 14.55 6.01
N GLU A 151 -4.88 14.94 5.64
CA GLU A 151 -5.25 14.96 4.22
C GLU A 151 -4.36 15.97 3.47
N ASN A 152 -3.87 15.62 2.28
CA ASN A 152 -3.14 16.58 1.45
C ASN A 152 -4.02 17.82 1.18
N GLN A 153 -3.71 18.92 1.87
CA GLN A 153 -4.37 20.23 1.75
C GLN A 153 -4.37 20.79 0.31
N HIS A 154 -3.54 20.23 -0.58
CA HIS A 154 -3.43 20.63 -1.98
C HIS A 154 -4.26 19.74 -2.92
N ARG A 155 -4.98 18.73 -2.41
CA ARG A 155 -5.86 17.86 -3.22
C ARG A 155 -7.10 18.66 -3.65
N LYS A 156 -7.08 19.19 -4.88
CA LYS A 156 -8.12 20.07 -5.44
C LYS A 156 -9.52 19.44 -5.60
N LYS A 157 -9.64 18.10 -5.51
CA LYS A 157 -10.92 17.37 -5.51
C LYS A 157 -10.82 16.12 -4.63
N PRO A 158 -11.43 16.10 -3.43
CA PRO A 158 -11.62 14.86 -2.70
C PRO A 158 -12.62 14.00 -3.50
N VAL A 159 -12.14 12.91 -4.08
CA VAL A 159 -13.05 11.86 -4.55
C VAL A 159 -13.64 11.21 -3.29
N HIS A 160 -14.97 11.06 -3.27
CA HIS A 160 -15.77 10.64 -2.13
C HIS A 160 -15.07 9.67 -1.15
N GLY A 161 -14.81 10.16 0.06
CA GLY A 161 -14.65 9.36 1.28
C GLY A 161 -13.37 8.55 1.47
N VAL A 162 -12.47 8.45 0.48
CA VAL A 162 -11.25 7.62 0.61
C VAL A 162 -9.95 8.38 0.29
N VAL A 163 -8.99 8.29 1.22
CA VAL A 163 -7.63 8.85 1.10
C VAL A 163 -6.67 7.75 0.69
N GLY A 164 -5.89 7.96 -0.38
CA GLY A 164 -4.86 6.99 -0.77
C GLY A 164 -3.53 7.30 -0.11
N VAL A 165 -2.65 6.30 0.08
CA VAL A 165 -1.29 6.47 0.65
C VAL A 165 -0.49 7.61 -0.01
N GLY A 166 -0.69 7.83 -1.31
CA GLY A 166 -0.04 8.90 -2.05
C GLY A 166 -0.50 10.33 -1.73
N ASP A 167 -1.50 10.50 -0.86
CA ASP A 167 -2.03 11.79 -0.41
C ASP A 167 -1.46 12.21 0.96
N SER A 168 -0.34 11.62 1.40
CA SER A 168 0.39 12.00 2.61
C SER A 168 1.12 13.36 2.45
N PRO A 169 1.00 14.33 3.37
CA PRO A 169 1.74 15.60 3.37
C PRO A 169 3.06 15.56 4.16
N PRO A 170 3.91 16.61 4.08
CA PRO A 170 3.83 17.79 3.20
C PRO A 170 5.04 17.83 2.26
N VAL A 171 4.89 17.24 1.07
CA VAL A 171 5.71 17.70 -0.05
C VAL A 171 5.11 19.01 -0.55
N LYS A 172 5.97 20.02 -0.78
CA LYS A 172 5.54 21.29 -1.40
C LYS A 172 4.72 21.01 -2.67
N PRO A 173 3.73 21.84 -3.05
CA PRO A 173 2.88 21.60 -4.20
C PRO A 173 3.66 21.23 -5.46
N GLU A 174 4.80 21.86 -5.70
CA GLU A 174 5.66 21.62 -6.87
C GLU A 174 6.30 20.23 -6.82
N VAL A 175 6.69 19.78 -5.63
CA VAL A 175 7.26 18.44 -5.40
C VAL A 175 6.18 17.38 -5.51
N TYR A 176 4.98 17.65 -5.00
CA TYR A 176 3.83 16.76 -5.14
C TYR A 176 3.44 16.59 -6.61
N GLU A 177 3.25 17.68 -7.35
CA GLU A 177 2.88 17.65 -8.77
C GLU A 177 3.98 16.99 -9.63
N THR A 178 5.26 17.28 -9.34
CA THR A 178 6.39 16.64 -10.05
C THR A 178 6.46 15.15 -9.75
N THR A 179 6.36 14.74 -8.49
CA THR A 179 6.39 13.32 -8.08
C THR A 179 5.20 12.57 -8.67
N MET A 180 4.02 13.20 -8.67
CA MET A 180 2.82 12.68 -9.29
C MET A 180 3.00 12.53 -10.80
N ALA A 181 3.49 13.56 -11.49
CA ALA A 181 3.76 13.53 -12.93
C ALA A 181 4.81 12.48 -13.32
N MET A 182 5.88 12.33 -12.53
CA MET A 182 6.90 11.29 -12.72
C MET A 182 6.33 9.89 -12.49
N THR A 183 5.52 9.72 -11.45
CA THR A 183 4.77 8.46 -11.22
C THR A 183 3.94 8.11 -12.43
N MET A 184 3.21 9.09 -12.97
CA MET A 184 2.34 8.91 -14.11
C MET A 184 3.08 8.60 -15.40
N ASN A 185 4.18 9.30 -15.65
CA ASN A 185 4.99 9.03 -16.84
C ASN A 185 5.64 7.66 -16.74
N ARG A 186 6.15 7.25 -15.57
CA ARG A 186 6.69 5.90 -15.36
C ARG A 186 5.60 4.83 -15.44
N SER A 187 4.40 5.07 -14.91
CA SER A 187 3.29 4.12 -14.98
C SER A 187 2.79 3.89 -16.40
N LYS A 188 2.87 4.90 -17.30
CA LYS A 188 2.57 4.72 -18.73
C LYS A 188 3.49 3.72 -19.43
N TYR A 189 4.74 3.56 -18.96
CA TYR A 189 5.69 2.58 -19.50
C TYR A 189 5.58 1.21 -18.82
N ILE A 190 4.88 1.15 -17.69
CA ILE A 190 4.56 -0.10 -17.03
C ILE A 190 3.27 -0.59 -17.70
N ARG A 191 3.38 -1.66 -18.49
CA ARG A 191 2.27 -2.38 -19.15
C ARG A 191 1.23 -2.98 -18.18
N SER A 192 0.88 -2.28 -17.11
CA SER A 192 -0.04 -2.73 -16.07
C SER A 192 -1.42 -2.18 -16.38
N VAL A 193 -2.21 -3.03 -17.04
CA VAL A 193 -3.65 -2.86 -17.32
C VAL A 193 -3.92 -1.75 -18.33
N ASP A 194 -4.16 -2.12 -19.59
CA ASP A 194 -4.63 -1.17 -20.59
C ASP A 194 -5.93 -0.52 -20.12
N GLY A 195 -5.96 0.81 -20.06
CA GLY A 195 -7.15 1.59 -19.70
C GLY A 195 -7.41 1.82 -18.20
N ALA A 196 -6.60 1.26 -17.29
CA ALA A 196 -6.77 1.56 -15.86
C ALA A 196 -6.44 3.02 -15.55
N THR A 197 -7.35 3.71 -14.87
CA THR A 197 -7.19 5.08 -14.41
C THR A 197 -6.20 5.18 -13.25
N LYS A 198 -5.76 6.41 -12.98
CA LYS A 198 -4.85 6.72 -11.86
C LYS A 198 -5.44 6.26 -10.53
N ASP A 199 -6.71 6.53 -10.30
CA ASP A 199 -7.40 6.24 -9.04
C ASP A 199 -7.61 4.74 -8.86
N GLN A 200 -7.90 4.04 -9.95
CA GLN A 200 -7.96 2.57 -10.01
C GLN A 200 -6.64 1.92 -9.57
N LEU A 201 -5.49 2.38 -10.07
CA LEU A 201 -4.20 1.83 -9.65
C LEU A 201 -3.87 2.14 -8.18
N ARG A 202 -4.35 3.26 -7.63
CA ARG A 202 -4.15 3.62 -6.22
C ARG A 202 -4.90 2.68 -5.27
N GLN A 203 -6.06 2.18 -5.71
CA GLN A 203 -6.91 1.25 -4.96
C GLN A 203 -6.39 -0.19 -4.96
N LEU A 204 -5.43 -0.52 -5.84
CA LEU A 204 -4.84 -1.86 -5.85
C LEU A 204 -3.98 -2.04 -4.58
N ALA A 205 -4.28 -3.03 -3.75
CA ALA A 205 -3.36 -3.51 -2.73
C ALA A 205 -2.44 -4.56 -3.38
N PHE A 206 -3.00 -5.67 -3.84
CA PHE A 206 -2.25 -6.77 -4.47
C PHE A 206 -2.87 -7.20 -5.79
N ARG A 207 -2.07 -7.83 -6.64
CA ARG A 207 -2.57 -8.64 -7.74
C ARG A 207 -2.12 -10.08 -7.52
N VAL A 208 -3.06 -11.01 -7.64
CA VAL A 208 -2.86 -12.44 -7.41
C VAL A 208 -3.51 -13.25 -8.53
N HIS A 209 -3.19 -14.54 -8.60
CA HIS A 209 -3.82 -15.47 -9.52
C HIS A 209 -5.33 -15.63 -9.25
N ALA A 210 -6.13 -15.75 -10.31
CA ALA A 210 -7.58 -15.80 -10.27
C ALA A 210 -8.15 -17.02 -9.52
N SER A 211 -7.36 -18.09 -9.34
CA SER A 211 -7.74 -19.25 -8.51
C SER A 211 -7.96 -18.89 -7.03
N HIS A 212 -7.60 -17.69 -6.60
CA HIS A 212 -7.80 -17.21 -5.24
C HIS A 212 -9.09 -16.40 -5.03
N ARG A 213 -9.93 -16.25 -6.06
CA ARG A 213 -11.21 -15.50 -5.97
C ARG A 213 -12.06 -15.93 -4.78
N ASP A 214 -12.24 -17.22 -4.60
CA ASP A 214 -13.12 -17.78 -3.56
C ASP A 214 -12.56 -17.62 -2.13
N ARG A 215 -11.30 -17.17 -2.00
CA ARG A 215 -10.64 -16.98 -0.70
C ARG A 215 -10.84 -15.58 -0.14
N VAL A 216 -11.36 -14.63 -0.93
CA VAL A 216 -11.72 -13.29 -0.47
C VAL A 216 -13.20 -13.28 -0.09
N SER A 217 -13.48 -13.33 1.21
CA SER A 217 -14.81 -12.99 1.70
C SER A 217 -15.00 -11.49 1.55
N THR A 218 -15.82 -11.08 0.57
CA THR A 218 -16.26 -9.68 0.45
C THR A 218 -17.20 -9.40 1.62
N GLN A 219 -16.72 -8.61 2.59
CA GLN A 219 -17.57 -7.96 3.59
C GLN A 219 -18.05 -6.60 3.08
#